data_AF-A0A099CWG6-F1
#
_entry.id   AF-A0A099CWG6-F1
#
_cell.length_a   1.000
_cell.length_b   1.000
_cell.length_c   1.000
_cell.angle_alpha   90.00
_cell.angle_beta   90.00
_cell.angle_gamma   90.00
#
_symmetry.space_group_name_H-M   'P 1'
#
loop_
_entity.id
_entity.type
_entity.pdbx_description
1 polymer ?
#
loop_
_entity_poly.entity_id
_entity_poly.type
_entity_poly.pdbx_seq_one_letter_code
_entity_poly.pdbx_strand_id
1 'polypeptide(L)'
;MNTKSKTAQHDPWETGELGRSMDHVAVVDEATAKSVDNAMGLHPVSIRLEKELIAQLKLIAKCHGVAYQPMIRDLLNRFAAAELKAIVADMEANAAKRMEREGSDKGPVAEYFERERRSA
;
A
#
# COMPACT_ATOMS: atom_id res chain seq x y z
N MET A 1 -14.86 26.74 -42.32
CA MET A 1 -15.25 27.49 -41.11
C MET A 1 -16.68 27.09 -40.75
N ASN A 2 -16.88 26.33 -39.67
CA ASN A 2 -18.18 26.32 -39.00
C ASN A 2 -18.00 25.91 -37.53
N THR A 3 -17.64 26.90 -36.71
CA THR A 3 -17.57 26.81 -35.25
C THR A 3 -18.99 26.80 -34.69
N LYS A 4 -19.60 25.62 -34.54
CA LYS A 4 -20.75 25.49 -33.63
C LYS A 4 -20.20 25.51 -32.21
N SER A 5 -20.07 26.70 -31.66
CA SER A 5 -19.90 26.93 -30.23
C SER A 5 -21.07 26.24 -29.54
N LYS A 6 -20.80 25.12 -28.88
CA LYS A 6 -21.78 24.44 -28.03
C LYS A 6 -21.96 25.35 -26.82
N THR A 7 -22.93 26.24 -26.92
CA THR A 7 -23.49 26.98 -25.80
C THR A 7 -23.61 26.05 -24.60
N ALA A 8 -23.10 26.49 -23.45
CA ALA A 8 -23.38 25.94 -22.13
C ALA A 8 -24.89 26.07 -21.84
N GLN A 9 -25.69 25.30 -22.57
CA GLN A 9 -27.13 25.21 -22.42
C GLN A 9 -27.38 24.28 -21.24
N HIS A 10 -27.54 24.88 -20.07
CA HIS A 10 -28.26 24.34 -18.92
C HIS A 10 -28.06 22.83 -18.70
N ASP A 11 -26.87 22.43 -18.28
CA ASP A 11 -26.66 21.07 -17.76
C ASP A 11 -27.11 21.05 -16.28
N PRO A 12 -28.18 20.30 -15.93
CA PRO A 12 -28.69 20.23 -14.57
C PRO A 12 -27.67 19.71 -13.54
N TRP A 13 -26.60 19.04 -13.99
CA TRP A 13 -25.47 18.65 -13.15
C TRP A 13 -24.56 19.84 -12.81
N GLU A 14 -24.28 20.73 -13.77
CA GLU A 14 -23.44 21.91 -13.58
C GLU A 14 -24.16 23.00 -12.77
N THR A 15 -25.49 23.13 -12.91
CA THR A 15 -26.31 24.01 -12.06
C THR A 15 -26.52 23.45 -10.65
N GLY A 16 -26.32 22.13 -10.48
CA GLY A 16 -26.45 21.42 -9.21
C GLY A 16 -27.89 21.02 -8.86
N GLU A 17 -28.84 21.16 -9.79
CA GLU A 17 -30.24 20.76 -9.60
C GLU A 17 -30.37 19.28 -9.22
N LEU A 18 -29.64 18.39 -9.88
CA LEU A 18 -29.69 16.94 -9.64
C LEU A 18 -28.76 16.45 -8.52
N GLY A 19 -27.97 17.32 -7.90
CA GLY A 19 -26.90 16.91 -6.98
C GLY A 19 -26.87 17.65 -5.63
N ARG A 20 -27.62 18.74 -5.48
CA ARG A 20 -27.62 19.56 -4.24
C ARG A 20 -28.85 19.38 -3.36
N SER A 21 -29.88 18.68 -3.83
CA SER A 21 -31.05 18.30 -3.00
C SER A 21 -30.89 16.89 -2.43
N MET A 22 -31.36 16.70 -1.19
CA MET A 22 -31.49 15.38 -0.58
C MET A 22 -32.47 14.47 -1.34
N ASP A 23 -33.41 15.05 -2.11
CA ASP A 23 -34.40 14.29 -2.89
C ASP A 23 -33.77 13.42 -4.00
N HIS A 24 -32.52 13.71 -4.36
CA HIS A 24 -31.75 12.97 -5.37
C HIS A 24 -30.74 11.99 -4.76
N VAL A 25 -30.67 11.89 -3.43
CA VAL A 25 -29.76 10.98 -2.73
C VAL A 25 -30.42 9.61 -2.59
N ALA A 26 -29.76 8.57 -3.09
CA ALA A 26 -30.16 7.18 -2.89
C ALA A 26 -28.97 6.34 -2.41
N VAL A 27 -29.21 5.45 -1.45
CA VAL A 27 -28.24 4.43 -1.06
C VAL A 27 -28.20 3.39 -2.17
N VAL A 28 -27.00 3.12 -2.68
CA VAL A 28 -26.79 2.12 -3.72
C VAL A 28 -26.94 0.71 -3.15
N ASP A 29 -27.34 -0.24 -3.98
CA ASP A 29 -27.40 -1.64 -3.58
C ASP A 29 -26.00 -2.20 -3.27
N GLU A 30 -25.96 -3.26 -2.48
CA GLU A 30 -24.71 -3.85 -2.01
C GLU A 30 -23.84 -4.43 -3.14
N ALA A 31 -24.45 -4.90 -4.23
CA ALA A 31 -23.69 -5.42 -5.37
C ALA A 31 -22.94 -4.29 -6.09
N THR A 32 -23.60 -3.14 -6.28
CA THR A 32 -22.97 -1.96 -6.86
C THR A 32 -21.89 -1.38 -5.93
N ALA A 33 -22.15 -1.27 -4.62
CA ALA A 33 -21.14 -0.84 -3.65
C ALA A 33 -19.88 -1.73 -3.69
N LYS A 34 -20.07 -3.05 -3.70
CA LYS A 34 -18.99 -4.03 -3.83
C LYS A 34 -18.28 -3.94 -5.17
N SER A 35 -18.99 -3.65 -6.25
CA SER A 35 -18.37 -3.46 -7.57
C SER A 35 -17.43 -2.26 -7.58
N VAL A 36 -17.78 -1.17 -6.89
CA VAL A 36 -16.92 0.01 -6.73
C VAL A 36 -15.68 -0.36 -5.92
N ASP A 37 -15.86 -1.03 -4.77
CA ASP A 37 -14.73 -1.47 -3.94
C ASP A 37 -13.75 -2.34 -4.73
N ASN A 38 -14.27 -3.33 -5.47
CA ASN A 38 -13.46 -4.20 -6.31
C ASN A 38 -12.72 -3.45 -7.42
N ALA A 39 -13.40 -2.50 -8.10
CA ALA A 39 -12.78 -1.69 -9.13
C ALA A 39 -11.64 -0.81 -8.56
N MET A 40 -11.75 -0.41 -7.30
CA MET A 40 -10.71 0.34 -6.58
C MET A 40 -9.68 -0.56 -5.86
N GLY A 41 -9.79 -1.89 -5.96
CA GLY A 41 -8.92 -2.83 -5.25
C GLY A 41 -9.05 -2.75 -3.72
N LEU A 42 -10.20 -2.29 -3.22
CA LEU A 42 -10.48 -2.16 -1.80
C LEU A 42 -11.06 -3.46 -1.24
N HIS A 43 -10.58 -3.84 -0.06
CA HIS A 43 -11.13 -4.96 0.69
C HIS A 43 -11.51 -4.49 2.10
N PRO A 44 -12.76 -4.70 2.54
CA PRO A 44 -13.17 -4.37 3.89
C PRO A 44 -12.51 -5.33 4.88
N VAL A 45 -11.68 -4.80 5.78
CA VAL A 45 -11.04 -5.59 6.84
C VAL A 45 -11.70 -5.26 8.18
N SER A 46 -12.11 -6.29 8.91
CA SER A 46 -12.59 -6.18 10.28
C SER A 46 -11.49 -6.54 11.27
N ILE A 47 -10.89 -5.54 11.90
CA ILE A 47 -9.91 -5.72 12.98
C ILE A 47 -10.50 -5.28 14.32
N ARG A 48 -10.17 -6.00 15.40
CA ARG A 48 -10.48 -5.58 16.77
C ARG A 48 -9.28 -4.81 17.31
N LEU A 49 -9.54 -3.63 17.88
CA LEU A 49 -8.53 -2.77 18.51
C LEU A 49 -9.02 -2.37 19.89
N GLU A 50 -8.10 -2.03 20.80
CA GLU A 50 -8.47 -1.48 22.11
C GLU A 50 -9.23 -0.16 21.96
N LYS A 51 -10.26 0.03 22.78
CA LYS A 51 -11.08 1.25 22.74
C LYS A 51 -10.25 2.51 22.96
N GLU A 52 -9.27 2.42 23.86
CA GLU A 52 -8.36 3.53 24.17
C GLU A 52 -7.48 3.89 22.96
N LEU A 53 -6.92 2.88 22.28
CA LEU A 53 -6.14 3.08 21.06
C LEU A 53 -6.96 3.79 19.98
N ILE A 54 -8.21 3.36 19.75
CA ILE A 54 -9.10 4.02 18.79
C ILE A 54 -9.34 5.49 19.17
N ALA A 55 -9.53 5.79 20.45
CA ALA A 55 -9.74 7.15 20.92
C ALA A 55 -8.50 8.03 20.71
N GLN A 56 -7.32 7.52 21.04
CA GLN A 56 -6.04 8.20 20.82
C GLN A 56 -5.80 8.48 19.34
N LEU A 57 -6.00 7.49 18.46
CA LEU A 57 -5.83 7.67 17.02
C LEU A 57 -6.81 8.69 16.43
N LYS A 58 -8.07 8.72 16.90
CA LYS A 58 -9.03 9.76 16.50
C LYS A 58 -8.60 11.15 16.94
N LEU A 59 -8.04 11.29 18.13
CA LEU A 59 -7.51 12.56 18.62
C LEU A 59 -6.33 13.03 17.77
N ILE A 60 -5.39 12.14 17.47
CA ILE A 60 -4.24 12.43 16.58
C ILE A 60 -4.74 12.91 15.21
N ALA A 61 -5.69 12.18 14.61
CA ALA A 61 -6.26 12.56 13.31
C ALA A 61 -6.86 13.98 13.34
N LYS A 62 -7.62 14.30 14.41
CA LYS A 62 -8.18 15.64 14.62
C LYS A 62 -7.09 16.72 14.72
N CYS A 63 -6.00 16.46 15.44
CA CYS A 63 -4.88 17.39 15.55
C CYS A 63 -4.19 17.64 14.20
N HIS A 64 -4.10 16.62 13.35
CA HIS A 64 -3.55 16.73 12.00
C HIS A 64 -4.55 17.27 10.96
N GLY A 65 -5.81 17.54 11.34
CA GLY A 65 -6.84 18.02 10.42
C GLY A 65 -7.29 16.99 9.39
N VAL A 66 -7.08 15.69 9.65
CA VAL A 66 -7.46 14.59 8.76
C VAL A 66 -8.48 13.67 9.43
N ALA A 67 -9.29 12.98 8.63
CA ALA A 67 -10.20 11.98 9.17
C ALA A 67 -9.42 10.72 9.61
N TYR A 68 -9.96 10.02 10.62
CA TYR A 68 -9.36 8.82 11.20
C TYR A 68 -9.11 7.72 10.16
N GLN A 69 -10.12 7.37 9.36
CA GLN A 69 -10.00 6.29 8.37
C GLN A 69 -8.91 6.55 7.31
N PRO A 70 -8.84 7.74 6.66
CA PRO A 70 -7.73 8.10 5.78
C PRO A 70 -6.36 8.02 6.48
N MET A 71 -6.25 8.52 7.70
CA MET A 71 -5.00 8.50 8.46
C MET A 71 -4.52 7.07 8.75
N ILE A 72 -5.43 6.17 9.15
CA ILE A 72 -5.09 4.77 9.39
C ILE A 72 -4.67 4.07 8.11
N ARG A 73 -5.34 4.33 6.99
CA ARG A 73 -4.94 3.77 5.69
C ARG A 73 -3.51 4.20 5.33
N ASP A 74 -3.19 5.47 5.49
CA ASP A 74 -1.84 6.00 5.24
C ASP A 74 -0.81 5.38 6.19
N LEU A 75 -1.11 5.28 7.49
CA LEU A 75 -0.23 4.65 8.48
C LEU A 75 0.10 3.20 8.12
N LEU A 76 -0.91 2.40 7.77
CA LEU A 76 -0.72 1.00 7.39
C LEU A 76 0.11 0.85 6.11
N ASN A 77 -0.10 1.73 5.12
CA ASN A 77 0.69 1.74 3.89
C ASN A 77 2.17 2.09 4.16
N ARG A 78 2.42 3.11 5.00
CA ARG A 78 3.79 3.50 5.37
C ARG A 78 4.50 2.40 6.13
N PHE A 79 3.80 1.75 7.07
CA PHE A 79 4.33 0.62 7.81
C PHE A 79 4.68 -0.54 6.86
N ALA A 80 3.75 -0.95 6.00
CA ALA A 80 3.99 -2.06 5.07
C ALA A 80 5.18 -1.78 4.13
N ALA A 81 5.28 -0.56 3.59
CA ALA A 81 6.38 -0.17 2.72
C ALA A 81 7.75 -0.20 3.44
N ALA A 82 7.79 0.29 4.69
CA ALA A 82 9.00 0.28 5.50
C ALA A 82 9.45 -1.15 5.85
N GLU A 83 8.51 -1.99 6.29
CA GLU A 83 8.80 -3.38 6.68
C GLU A 83 9.24 -4.23 5.48
N LEU A 84 8.59 -4.11 4.32
CA LEU A 84 9.02 -4.83 3.12
C LEU A 84 10.46 -4.46 2.74
N LYS A 85 10.81 -3.17 2.81
CA LYS A 85 12.17 -2.71 2.53
C LYS A 85 13.19 -3.30 3.51
N ALA A 86 12.84 -3.34 4.80
CA ALA A 86 13.70 -3.93 5.82
C ALA A 86 13.91 -5.43 5.60
N ILE A 87 12.84 -6.17 5.27
CA ILE A 87 12.89 -7.61 4.98
C ILE A 87 13.80 -7.89 3.78
N VAL A 88 13.65 -7.16 2.69
CA VAL A 88 14.49 -7.34 1.49
C VAL A 88 15.96 -7.07 1.80
N ALA A 89 16.26 -6.00 2.54
CA ALA A 89 17.64 -5.68 2.93
C ALA A 89 18.26 -6.79 3.80
N ASP A 90 17.50 -7.37 4.72
CA ASP A 90 17.97 -8.50 5.53
C ASP A 90 18.18 -9.77 4.69
N MET A 91 17.30 -10.05 3.73
CA MET A 91 17.45 -11.16 2.79
C MET A 91 18.73 -11.03 1.95
N GLU A 92 19.01 -9.83 1.42
CA GLU A 92 20.22 -9.54 0.65
C GLU A 92 21.49 -9.71 1.50
N ALA A 93 21.51 -9.14 2.71
CA ALA A 93 22.63 -9.28 3.63
C ALA A 93 22.89 -10.75 4.02
N ASN A 94 21.83 -11.52 4.22
CA ASN A 94 21.94 -12.94 4.54
C ASN A 94 22.39 -13.79 3.34
N ALA A 95 21.96 -13.44 2.12
CA ALA A 95 22.44 -14.08 0.89
C ALA A 95 23.93 -13.80 0.66
N ALA A 96 24.38 -12.56 0.84
CA ALA A 96 25.78 -12.18 0.75
C ALA A 96 26.65 -12.97 1.75
N LYS A 97 26.23 -13.04 3.02
CA LYS A 97 26.93 -13.84 4.05
C LYS A 97 26.99 -15.33 3.71
N ARG A 98 25.96 -15.89 3.06
CA ARG A 98 25.97 -17.29 2.60
C ARG A 98 26.97 -17.50 1.48
N MET A 99 26.99 -16.61 0.49
CA MET A 99 27.98 -16.65 -0.60
C MET A 99 29.41 -16.46 -0.08
N GLU A 100 29.64 -15.59 0.89
CA GLU A 100 30.95 -15.42 1.52
C GLU A 100 31.40 -16.68 2.27
N ARG A 101 30.49 -17.32 3.02
CA ARG A 101 30.77 -18.59 3.70
C ARG A 101 31.09 -19.71 2.71
N GLU A 102 30.30 -19.83 1.65
CA GLU A 102 30.48 -20.85 0.60
C GLU A 102 31.74 -20.59 -0.25
N GLY A 103 32.08 -19.33 -0.53
CA GLY A 103 33.28 -18.94 -1.28
C GLY A 103 34.58 -19.05 -0.48
N SER A 104 34.51 -19.06 0.85
CA SER A 104 35.70 -19.20 1.72
C SER A 104 36.18 -20.64 1.90
N ASP A 105 35.33 -21.65 1.63
CA ASP A 105 35.60 -23.03 2.04
C ASP A 105 36.22 -23.92 0.96
N LYS A 106 36.05 -23.64 -0.35
CA LYS A 106 36.56 -24.51 -1.45
C LYS A 106 37.00 -23.77 -2.71
N GLY A 107 37.98 -22.87 -2.58
CA GLY A 107 38.62 -22.26 -3.74
C GLY A 107 39.65 -23.20 -4.42
N PRO A 108 39.97 -23.01 -5.72
CA PRO A 108 40.97 -23.82 -6.45
C PRO A 108 42.35 -23.86 -5.78
N VAL A 109 42.67 -22.83 -5.00
CA VAL A 109 43.92 -22.71 -4.25
C VAL A 109 43.92 -23.61 -3.00
N ALA A 110 42.78 -23.77 -2.33
CA ALA A 110 42.65 -24.67 -1.18
C ALA A 110 42.82 -26.14 -1.61
N GLU A 111 42.23 -26.52 -2.75
CA GLU A 111 42.41 -27.84 -3.36
C GLU A 111 43.87 -28.10 -3.77
N TYR A 112 44.59 -27.08 -4.25
CA TYR A 112 46.01 -27.19 -4.60
C TYR A 112 46.87 -27.52 -3.38
N PHE A 113 46.70 -26.80 -2.26
CA PHE A 113 47.44 -27.05 -1.02
C PHE A 113 47.12 -28.42 -0.39
N GLU A 114 45.88 -28.92 -0.51
CA GLU A 114 45.53 -30.27 -0.07
C GLU A 114 46.19 -31.36 -0.92
N ARG A 115 46.29 -31.15 -2.24
CA ARG A 115 46.94 -32.09 -3.15
C ARG A 115 48.44 -32.19 -2.86
N GLU A 116 49.08 -31.06 -2.62
CA GLU A 116 50.52 -30.98 -2.33
C GLU A 116 50.86 -31.66 -1.00
N ARG A 117 50.03 -31.48 0.04
CA ARG A 117 50.16 -32.20 1.32
C ARG A 117 49.98 -33.72 1.23
N ARG A 118 49.23 -34.23 0.26
CA ARG A 118 49.03 -35.67 0.04
C ARG A 118 50.17 -36.31 -0.77
N SER A 119 51.04 -35.48 -1.35
CA SER A 119 52.12 -35.87 -2.27
C SER A 119 53.51 -35.91 -1.61
N ALA A 120 53.63 -35.55 -0.33
CA ALA A 120 54.84 -35.55 0.48
C ALA A 120 54.77 -36.62 1.58
#